data_AF-A0AAD9GYB7-F1
#
_entry.id   AF-A0AAD9GYB7-F1
#
_cell.length_a   1.000
_cell.length_b   1.000
_cell.length_c   1.000
_cell.angle_alpha   90.00
_cell.angle_beta   90.00
_cell.angle_gamma   90.00
#
_symmetry.space_group_name_H-M   'P 1'
#
loop_
_entity.id
_entity.type
_entity.pdbx_description
1 polymer ?
#
loop_
_entity_poly.entity_id
_entity_poly.type
_entity_poly.pdbx_seq_one_letter_code
_entity_poly.pdbx_strand_id
1 'polypeptide(L)' 'MTQAPTATGSLNLMTEARMRLLERAAHVSIPKNTQQLVMMMELHARDFVNAAIRYEDMSYGA' A
#
# COMPACT_ATOMS: atom_id res chain seq x y z
N MET A 1 34.38 19.46 25.74
CA MET A 1 34.27 20.16 24.44
C MET A 1 33.14 19.50 23.66
N THR A 2 31.98 20.13 23.58
CA THR A 2 30.85 19.59 22.79
C THR A 2 31.10 19.99 21.33
N GLN A 3 31.51 19.03 20.49
CA GLN A 3 31.61 19.28 19.06
C GLN A 3 30.22 19.57 18.51
N ALA A 4 30.06 20.73 17.86
CA ALA A 4 28.87 21.05 17.10
C ALA A 4 28.74 20.06 15.93
N PRO A 5 27.53 19.57 15.61
CA PRO A 5 27.33 18.66 14.50
C PRO A 5 27.80 19.31 13.20
N THR A 6 28.65 18.62 12.46
CA THR A 6 29.09 19.06 11.13
C THR A 6 27.88 19.14 10.19
N ALA A 7 27.91 20.04 9.20
CA ALA A 7 26.79 20.24 8.28
C ALA A 7 26.31 18.93 7.62
N THR A 8 27.25 18.02 7.32
CA THR A 8 26.99 16.66 6.80
C THR A 8 26.26 15.77 7.81
N GLY A 9 26.64 15.79 9.09
CA GLY A 9 25.96 15.03 10.14
C GLY A 9 24.52 15.48 10.35
N SER A 10 24.28 16.81 10.29
CA SER A 10 22.93 17.38 10.36
C SER A 10 22.04 16.96 9.19
N LEU A 11 22.59 16.94 7.97
CA LEU A 11 21.91 16.50 6.75
C LEU A 11 21.51 15.01 6.78
N ASN A 12 22.40 14.16 7.30
CA ASN A 12 22.13 12.72 7.46
C ASN A 12 21.02 12.48 8.48
N LEU A 13 21.04 13.19 9.62
CA LEU A 13 20.00 13.09 10.65
C LEU A 13 18.62 13.51 10.10
N MET A 14 18.59 14.56 9.28
CA MET A 14 17.36 15.06 8.65
C MET A 14 16.81 14.06 7.62
N THR A 15 17.70 13.38 6.89
CA THR A 15 17.34 12.31 5.95
C THR A 15 16.75 11.11 6.69
N GLU A 16 17.38 10.69 7.78
CA GLU A 16 16.89 9.58 8.61
C GLU A 16 15.53 9.91 9.23
N ALA A 17 15.34 11.12 9.76
CA ALA A 17 14.06 11.56 10.31
C ALA A 17 12.93 11.53 9.27
N ARG A 18 13.21 11.94 8.03
CA ARG A 18 12.26 11.86 6.91
C ARG A 18 11.94 10.41 6.53
N MET A 19 12.95 9.53 6.48
CA MET A 19 12.75 8.10 6.21
C MET A 19 11.86 7.44 7.26
N ARG A 20 12.06 7.75 8.55
CA ARG A 20 11.21 7.23 9.64
C ARG A 20 9.76 7.71 9.58
N LEU A 21 9.50 8.89 9.00
CA LEU A 21 8.12 9.35 8.75
C LEU A 21 7.48 8.56 7.61
N LEU A 22 8.22 8.31 6.54
CA LEU A 22 7.75 7.51 5.41
C LEU A 22 7.50 6.06 5.82
N GLU A 23 8.39 5.46 6.61
CA GLU A 23 8.24 4.12 7.17
C GLU A 23 6.96 4.00 8.01
N ARG A 24 6.70 4.97 8.89
CA ARG A 24 5.47 4.99 9.70
C ARG A 24 4.22 5.16 8.84
N ALA A 25 4.27 6.03 7.83
CA ALA A 25 3.17 6.20 6.88
C ALA A 25 2.91 4.91 6.08
N ALA A 26 3.96 4.22 5.63
CA ALA A 26 3.86 2.93 4.97
C ALA A 26 3.27 1.86 5.91
N HIS A 27 3.74 1.78 7.15
CA HIS A 27 3.26 0.80 8.12
C HIS A 27 1.75 0.94 8.41
N VAL A 28 1.24 2.17 8.46
CA VAL A 28 -0.19 2.44 8.67
C VAL A 28 -1.01 2.22 7.38
N SER A 29 -0.45 2.56 6.22
CA SER A 29 -1.18 2.50 4.94
C SER A 29 -1.22 1.10 4.31
N ILE A 30 -0.16 0.30 4.47
CA ILE A 30 -0.04 -1.03 3.86
C ILE A 30 -1.22 -1.94 4.26
N PRO A 31 -1.55 -2.14 5.55
CA PRO A 31 -2.65 -3.02 5.93
C PRO A 31 -3.99 -2.58 5.33
N LYS A 32 -4.27 -1.27 5.32
CA LYS A 32 -5.50 -0.71 4.76
C LYS A 32 -5.57 -0.95 3.24
N ASN A 33 -4.48 -0.69 2.53
CA ASN A 33 -4.41 -0.90 1.09
C ASN A 33 -4.53 -2.38 0.73
N THR A 34 -3.89 -3.27 1.49
CA THR A 34 -4.00 -4.72 1.29
C THR A 34 -5.41 -5.23 1.54
N GLN A 35 -6.06 -4.80 2.62
CA GLN A 35 -7.45 -5.17 2.90
C GLN A 35 -8.40 -4.70 1.79
N GLN A 36 -8.24 -3.45 1.34
CA GLN A 36 -9.05 -2.92 0.25
C GLN A 36 -8.83 -3.70 -1.05
N LEU A 37 -7.60 -4.06 -1.38
CA LEU A 37 -7.29 -4.88 -2.55
C LEU A 37 -7.96 -6.26 -2.47
N VAL A 38 -7.79 -6.96 -1.35
CA VAL A 38 -8.38 -8.29 -1.13
C VAL A 38 -9.90 -8.24 -1.23
N MET A 39 -10.54 -7.25 -0.61
CA MET A 39 -12.00 -7.06 -0.68
C MET A 39 -12.48 -6.87 -2.12
N MET A 40 -11.77 -6.05 -2.92
CA MET A 40 -12.16 -5.83 -4.32
C MET A 40 -11.99 -7.08 -5.17
N MET A 41 -10.93 -7.87 -4.92
CA MET A 41 -10.74 -9.16 -5.58
C MET A 41 -11.81 -10.17 -5.20
N GLU A 42 -12.21 -10.23 -3.93
CA GLU A 42 -13.28 -11.08 -3.44
C GLU A 42 -14.62 -10.73 -4.08
N LEU A 43 -14.97 -9.44 -4.15
CA LEU A 43 -16.18 -8.97 -4.83
C LEU A 43 -16.17 -9.36 -6.30
N HIS A 44 -15.06 -9.13 -7.00
CA HIS A 44 -14.93 -9.49 -8.41
C HIS A 44 -15.09 -11.00 -8.64
N ALA A 45 -14.42 -11.83 -7.84
CA ALA A 45 -14.54 -13.28 -7.94
C ALA A 45 -15.97 -13.75 -7.64
N ARG A 46 -16.62 -13.17 -6.60
CA ARG A 46 -18.01 -13.47 -6.26
C ARG A 46 -18.95 -13.12 -7.40
N ASP A 47 -18.81 -11.94 -7.99
CA ASP A 47 -19.68 -11.47 -9.06
C ASP A 47 -19.48 -12.32 -10.33
N PHE A 48 -18.24 -12.71 -10.64
CA PHE A 48 -17.91 -13.62 -11.73
C PHE A 48 -18.53 -15.01 -11.54
N VAL A 49 -18.38 -15.61 -10.36
CA VAL A 49 -18.99 -16.91 -10.02
C VAL A 49 -20.52 -16.83 -10.05
N ASN A 50 -21.09 -15.73 -9.58
CA ASN A 50 -22.53 -15.50 -9.63
C ASN A 50 -23.06 -15.41 -11.07
N ALA A 51 -22.35 -14.72 -11.97
CA ALA A 51 -22.66 -14.70 -13.40
C ALA A 51 -22.53 -16.11 -14.02
N ALA A 52 -21.49 -16.86 -13.62
CA ALA A 52 -21.29 -18.26 -14.02
C ALA A 52 -22.49 -19.14 -13.69
N ILE A 53 -22.92 -19.09 -12.42
CA ILE A 53 -24.02 -19.90 -11.90
C ILE A 53 -25.33 -19.56 -12.62
N ARG A 54 -25.53 -18.27 -12.93
CA ARG A 54 -26.73 -17.80 -13.61
C ARG A 54 -26.76 -18.10 -15.11
N TYR A 55 -25.72 -18.72 -15.68
CA TYR A 55 -25.58 -18.90 -17.14
C TYR A 55 -25.71 -17.54 -17.90
N GLU A 56 -25.42 -16.43 -17.22
CA GLU A 56 -25.35 -15.11 -17.86
C GLU A 56 -24.06 -15.10 -18.67
N ASP A 57 -24.21 -15.40 -19.96
CA ASP A 57 -23.21 -15.45 -21.03
C ASP A 57 -21.90 -14.73 -20.65
N MET A 58 -20.92 -15.49 -20.17
CA MET A 58 -19.61 -14.95 -19.77
C MET A 58 -18.90 -14.42 -21.02
N SER A 59 -19.11 -13.16 -21.36
CA SER A 59 -18.35 -12.52 -22.43
C SER A 59 -16.92 -12.25 -21.93
N TYR A 60 -16.00 -13.12 -22.33
CA TYR A 60 -14.57 -12.90 -22.19
C TYR A 60 -14.11 -11.88 -23.24
N GLY A 61 -14.43 -10.60 -23.05
CA GLY A 61 -13.94 -9.50 -23.89
C GLY A 61 -14.35 -9.57 -25.37
N ALA A 62 -13.93 -8.56 -26.14
CA ALA A 62 -14.04 -8.50 -27.60
C ALA A 62 -12.69 -8.80 -28.26
#